data_AF-X0UMF8-F1
#
_entry.id   AF-X0UMF8-F1
#
_cell.length_a   1.000
_cell.length_b   1.000
_cell.length_c   1.000
_cell.angle_alpha   90.00
_cell.angle_beta   90.00
_cell.angle_gamma   90.00
#
_symmetry.space_group_name_H-M   'P 1'
#
loop_
_entity.id
_entity.type
_entity.pdbx_description
1 polymer ?
#
loop_
_entity_poly.entity_id
_entity_poly.type
_entity_poly.pdbx_seq_one_letter_code
_entity_poly.pdbx_strand_id
1 'polypeptide(L)'
;MNSLTSNNPIPLQALGLPEALRVLVLAPHPDDFDEIGVTLRFLWENGNPLFLAVVTSGASGVEDTSCSPPTVGAKARLREQEQRASCQFLGLPGAHLAFLRLEEDESGHPVQDQASIDRLRRHLLTRRPSVVLLPHGHDTNLGHQRVYAMFR
;
A
#
# COMPACT_ATOMS: atom_id res chain seq x y z
N MET A 1 -8.16 29.16 -6.44
CA MET A 1 -8.01 27.70 -6.63
C MET A 1 -8.56 27.40 -8.01
N ASN A 2 -7.68 27.37 -9.01
CA ASN A 2 -8.08 27.20 -10.40
C ASN A 2 -8.40 25.74 -10.67
N SER A 3 -9.55 25.55 -11.30
CA SER A 3 -10.19 24.28 -11.63
C SER A 3 -9.27 23.37 -12.45
N LEU A 4 -8.99 22.17 -11.95
CA LEU A 4 -8.37 21.05 -12.68
C LEU A 4 -9.39 20.41 -13.66
N THR A 5 -10.13 21.21 -14.42
CA THR A 5 -11.12 20.73 -15.40
C THR A 5 -10.57 20.85 -16.82
N SER A 6 -9.40 20.26 -17.04
CA SER A 6 -8.88 20.00 -18.39
C SER A 6 -9.10 18.52 -18.68
N ASN A 7 -9.81 18.20 -19.76
CA ASN A 7 -9.91 16.82 -20.27
C ASN A 7 -8.63 16.33 -20.96
N ASN A 8 -7.61 17.19 -21.09
CA ASN A 8 -6.32 16.78 -21.63
C ASN A 8 -5.42 16.26 -20.53
N PRO A 9 -4.70 15.14 -20.75
CA PRO A 9 -3.66 14.70 -19.83
C PRO A 9 -2.62 15.82 -19.70
N ILE A 10 -2.25 16.12 -18.46
CA ILE A 10 -1.17 17.05 -18.15
C ILE A 10 -0.02 16.26 -17.52
N PRO A 11 1.24 16.69 -17.70
CA PRO A 11 2.37 16.09 -17.01
C PRO A 11 2.14 16.12 -15.50
N LEU A 12 2.47 15.03 -14.80
CA LEU A 12 2.34 14.95 -13.34
C LEU A 12 3.08 16.11 -12.65
N GLN A 13 4.24 16.51 -13.20
CA GLN A 13 5.07 17.61 -12.72
C GLN A 13 4.42 18.99 -12.86
N ALA A 14 3.40 19.12 -13.71
CA ALA A 14 2.63 20.36 -13.87
C ALA A 14 1.51 20.48 -12.82
N LEU A 15 1.26 19.43 -12.02
CA LEU A 15 0.30 19.49 -10.91
C LEU A 15 0.92 20.23 -9.73
N GLY A 16 0.36 21.40 -9.40
CA GLY A 16 0.63 22.07 -8.14
C GLY A 16 -0.09 21.38 -6.99
N LEU A 17 0.46 20.27 -6.49
CA LEU A 17 -0.06 19.58 -5.31
C LEU A 17 0.46 20.24 -4.04
N PRO A 18 -0.41 20.60 -3.06
CA PRO A 18 0.07 21.15 -1.80
C PRO A 18 0.96 20.15 -1.06
N GLU A 19 2.20 20.55 -0.73
CA GLU A 19 3.17 19.73 0.02
C GLU A 19 2.66 19.32 1.42
N ALA A 20 1.73 20.09 1.99
CA ALA A 20 1.12 19.79 3.29
C ALA A 20 0.18 18.57 3.28
N LEU A 21 -0.19 18.04 2.10
CA LEU A 21 -1.02 16.84 2.02
C LEU A 21 -0.26 15.63 2.58
N ARG A 22 -0.80 15.04 3.64
CA ARG A 22 -0.30 13.79 4.24
C ARG A 22 -0.89 12.62 3.47
N VAL A 23 -0.04 11.82 2.86
CA VAL A 23 -0.43 10.71 1.99
C VAL A 23 -0.20 9.39 2.72
N LEU A 24 -1.22 8.54 2.78
CA LEU A 24 -1.08 7.14 3.15
C LEU A 24 -1.36 6.27 1.94
N VAL A 25 -0.48 5.32 1.65
CA VAL A 25 -0.74 4.24 0.72
C VAL A 25 -1.14 3.01 1.51
N LEU A 26 -2.25 2.38 1.13
CA LEU A 26 -2.77 1.16 1.73
C LEU A 26 -2.81 0.06 0.67
N ALA A 27 -1.72 -0.70 0.59
CA ALA A 27 -1.53 -1.81 -0.33
C ALA A 27 -1.99 -3.13 0.31
N PRO A 28 -2.90 -3.90 -0.31
CA PRO A 28 -3.30 -5.21 0.20
C PRO A 28 -2.11 -6.16 0.40
N HIS A 29 -1.25 -6.29 -0.60
CA HIS A 29 -0.10 -7.18 -0.63
C HIS A 29 1.20 -6.39 -0.80
N PRO A 30 2.36 -6.98 -0.50
CA PRO A 30 3.63 -6.50 -1.05
C PRO A 30 3.50 -6.34 -2.57
N ASP A 31 4.26 -5.44 -3.20
CA ASP A 31 4.26 -5.02 -4.61
C ASP A 31 3.06 -4.22 -5.13
N ASP A 32 1.86 -4.29 -4.52
CA ASP A 32 0.68 -3.59 -5.06
C ASP A 32 0.90 -2.07 -5.25
N PHE A 33 1.64 -1.39 -4.35
CA PHE A 33 1.90 0.04 -4.52
C PHE A 33 3.05 0.37 -5.47
N ASP A 34 3.80 -0.63 -5.93
CA ASP A 34 4.89 -0.42 -6.89
C ASP A 34 4.31 -0.01 -8.25
N GLU A 35 3.07 -0.41 -8.56
CA GLU A 35 2.31 0.03 -9.73
C GLU A 35 2.24 1.57 -9.85
N ILE A 36 2.17 2.26 -8.72
CA ILE A 36 2.13 3.72 -8.64
C ILE A 36 3.45 4.34 -8.18
N GLY A 37 4.56 3.61 -8.23
CA GLY A 37 5.86 4.02 -7.68
C GLY A 37 6.38 5.37 -8.20
N VAL A 38 6.14 5.70 -9.47
CA VAL A 38 6.50 7.01 -10.05
C VAL A 38 5.71 8.15 -9.39
N THR A 39 4.41 7.95 -9.17
CA THR A 39 3.55 8.91 -8.47
C THR A 39 3.99 9.08 -7.02
N LEU A 40 4.34 7.99 -6.34
CA LEU A 40 4.81 8.04 -4.96
C LEU A 40 6.15 8.79 -4.84
N ARG A 41 7.07 8.55 -5.79
CA ARG A 41 8.35 9.26 -5.84
C ARG A 41 8.13 10.75 -6.08
N PHE A 42 7.24 11.12 -7.00
CA PHE A 42 6.87 12.51 -7.24
C PHE A 42 6.31 13.20 -5.98
N LEU A 43 5.37 12.56 -5.28
CA LEU A 43 4.81 13.09 -4.03
C LEU A 43 5.89 13.26 -2.95
N TRP A 44 6.78 12.27 -2.83
CA TRP A 44 7.89 12.32 -1.88
C TRP A 44 8.88 13.45 -2.18
N GLU A 45 9.27 13.62 -3.45
CA GLU A 45 10.16 14.71 -3.87
C GLU A 45 9.51 16.09 -3.76
N ASN A 46 8.17 16.17 -3.86
CA ASN A 46 7.39 17.37 -3.60
C ASN A 46 7.27 17.70 -2.10
N GLY A 47 7.90 16.92 -1.20
CA GLY A 47 7.90 17.18 0.24
C GLY A 47 6.66 16.68 0.99
N ASN A 48 5.75 15.95 0.33
CA ASN A 48 4.57 15.41 0.99
C ASN A 48 4.97 14.37 2.06
N PRO A 49 4.42 14.45 3.29
CA PRO A 49 4.55 13.36 4.26
C PRO A 49 3.90 12.08 3.71
N LEU A 50 4.74 11.13 3.32
CA LEU A 50 4.34 9.88 2.67
C LEU A 50 4.51 8.69 3.62
N PHE A 51 3.41 7.98 3.88
CA PHE A 51 3.36 6.77 4.69
C PHE A 51 2.92 5.59 3.81
N LEU A 52 3.54 4.43 4.02
CA LEU A 52 3.29 3.23 3.23
C LEU A 52 2.84 2.10 4.17
N ALA A 53 1.76 1.42 3.83
CA ALA A 53 1.25 0.29 4.61
C ALA A 53 0.93 -0.87 3.68
N VAL A 54 1.50 -2.03 3.97
CA VAL A 54 1.14 -3.32 3.37
C VAL A 54 0.26 -4.08 4.34
N VAL A 55 -0.90 -4.55 3.88
CA VAL A 55 -1.95 -5.08 4.75
C VAL A 55 -1.71 -6.52 5.14
N THR A 56 -1.38 -7.40 4.18
CA THR A 56 -1.21 -8.84 4.41
C THR A 56 0.23 -9.30 4.21
N SER A 57 0.50 -10.58 4.43
CA SER A 57 1.82 -11.15 4.16
C SER A 57 2.07 -11.36 2.67
N GLY A 58 1.01 -11.63 1.91
CA GLY A 58 1.09 -12.00 0.51
C GLY A 58 1.78 -13.34 0.27
N ALA A 59 1.96 -14.17 1.30
CA ALA A 59 2.68 -15.44 1.21
C ALA A 59 2.01 -16.47 0.29
N SER A 60 0.67 -16.40 0.12
CA SER A 60 -0.08 -17.29 -0.78
C SER A 60 0.32 -17.14 -2.25
N GLY A 61 0.80 -15.96 -2.65
CA GLY A 61 1.27 -15.67 -4.00
C GLY A 61 2.72 -16.09 -4.28
N VAL A 62 3.42 -16.72 -3.33
CA VAL A 62 4.83 -17.11 -3.47
C VAL A 62 4.94 -18.60 -3.72
N GLU A 63 5.71 -18.99 -4.73
CA GLU A 63 5.99 -20.39 -5.03
C GLU A 63 6.87 -21.06 -3.95
N ASP A 64 6.72 -22.36 -3.76
CA ASP A 64 7.54 -23.13 -2.81
C ASP A 64 9.03 -23.18 -3.19
N THR A 65 9.35 -22.87 -4.45
CA THR A 65 10.71 -22.79 -4.98
C THR A 65 11.45 -21.51 -4.55
N SER A 66 10.73 -20.48 -4.10
CA SER A 66 11.31 -19.17 -3.78
C SER A 66 12.07 -19.14 -2.45
N CYS A 67 11.83 -20.08 -1.53
CA CYS A 67 12.57 -20.17 -0.27
C CYS A 67 12.54 -21.58 0.34
N SER A 68 13.52 -21.90 1.20
CA SER A 68 13.59 -23.20 1.89
C SER A 68 13.83 -23.02 3.40
N PRO A 69 12.99 -23.60 4.28
CA PRO A 69 11.75 -24.32 3.96
C PRO A 69 10.62 -23.36 3.50
N PRO A 70 9.72 -23.78 2.60
CA PRO A 70 8.68 -22.93 2.00
C PRO A 70 7.47 -22.68 2.94
N THR A 71 7.74 -22.34 4.19
CA THR A 71 6.70 -22.01 5.17
C THR A 71 6.06 -20.66 4.86
N VAL A 72 4.79 -20.47 5.24
CA VAL A 72 4.08 -19.17 5.15
C VAL A 72 4.92 -18.04 5.75
N GLY A 73 5.51 -18.27 6.94
CA GLY A 73 6.35 -17.27 7.60
C GLY A 73 7.67 -16.97 6.87
N ALA A 74 8.26 -17.94 6.16
CA ALA A 74 9.45 -17.70 5.35
C ALA A 74 9.12 -16.87 4.10
N LYS A 75 8.05 -17.22 3.40
CA LYS A 75 7.52 -16.48 2.25
C LYS A 75 7.13 -15.05 2.62
N ALA A 76 6.43 -14.87 3.75
CA ALA A 76 6.10 -13.55 4.29
C ALA A 76 7.35 -12.68 4.50
N ARG A 77 8.37 -13.22 5.20
CA ARG A 77 9.62 -12.48 5.44
C ARG A 77 10.33 -12.13 4.13
N LEU A 78 10.35 -13.03 3.16
CA LEU A 78 10.92 -12.79 1.84
C LEU A 78 10.21 -11.61 1.17
N ARG A 79 8.87 -11.63 1.07
CA ARG A 79 8.13 -10.53 0.45
C ARG A 79 8.26 -9.20 1.19
N GLU A 80 8.35 -9.21 2.52
CA GLU A 80 8.63 -7.96 3.24
C GLU A 80 10.05 -7.43 2.93
N GLN A 81 11.04 -8.31 2.69
CA GLN A 81 12.39 -7.89 2.28
C GLN A 81 12.36 -7.32 0.86
N GLU A 82 11.67 -7.99 -0.06
CA GLU A 82 11.44 -7.51 -1.43
C GLU A 82 10.79 -6.13 -1.44
N GLN A 83 9.72 -5.92 -0.65
CA GLN A 83 9.06 -4.62 -0.57
C GLN A 83 9.97 -3.52 -0.02
N ARG A 84 10.81 -3.83 0.98
CA ARG A 84 11.81 -2.88 1.49
C ARG A 84 12.86 -2.54 0.42
N ALA A 85 13.30 -3.53 -0.35
CA ALA A 85 14.22 -3.33 -1.47
C ALA A 85 13.57 -2.49 -2.58
N SER A 86 12.29 -2.73 -2.88
CA SER A 86 11.51 -1.92 -3.83
C SER A 86 11.40 -0.46 -3.36
N CYS A 87 11.10 -0.22 -2.08
CA CYS A 87 11.11 1.13 -1.51
C CYS A 87 12.47 1.81 -1.67
N GLN A 88 13.57 1.09 -1.40
CA GLN A 88 14.92 1.63 -1.59
C GLN A 88 15.19 1.96 -3.06
N PHE A 89 14.83 1.06 -3.98
CA PHE A 89 15.01 1.23 -5.42
C PHE A 89 14.25 2.44 -5.95
N LEU A 90 12.98 2.58 -5.57
CA LEU A 90 12.12 3.70 -5.94
C LEU A 90 12.47 5.00 -5.18
N GLY A 91 13.38 4.93 -4.20
CA GLY A 91 13.75 6.07 -3.37
C GLY A 91 12.61 6.58 -2.47
N LEU A 92 11.75 5.66 -2.01
CA LEU A 92 10.65 5.94 -1.10
C LEU A 92 11.13 5.89 0.38
N PRO A 93 10.41 6.54 1.31
CA PRO A 93 10.81 6.59 2.71
C PRO A 93 10.58 5.23 3.40
N GLY A 94 11.53 4.31 3.29
CA GLY A 94 11.45 2.97 3.90
C GLY A 94 11.23 2.99 5.42
N ALA A 95 11.64 4.06 6.12
CA ALA A 95 11.36 4.27 7.54
C ALA A 95 9.86 4.49 7.86
N HIS A 96 9.07 4.85 6.85
CA HIS A 96 7.63 5.05 6.98
C HIS A 96 6.81 3.84 6.50
N LEU A 97 7.47 2.78 6.03
CA LEU A 97 6.84 1.54 5.61
C LEU A 97 6.42 0.70 6.83
N ALA A 98 5.16 0.30 6.86
CA ALA A 98 4.60 -0.59 7.87
C ALA A 98 4.02 -1.85 7.24
N PHE A 99 4.25 -2.99 7.88
CA PHE A 99 3.58 -4.25 7.57
C PHE A 99 2.51 -4.51 8.63
N LEU A 100 1.24 -4.43 8.20
CA LEU A 100 0.10 -4.58 9.10
C LEU A 100 -0.23 -6.05 9.37
N ARG A 101 0.28 -7.02 8.61
CA ARG A 101 0.18 -8.46 8.91
C ARG A 101 -1.20 -8.84 9.46
N LEU A 102 -2.25 -8.49 8.72
CA LEU A 102 -3.61 -8.91 9.09
C LEU A 102 -3.73 -10.43 8.97
N GLU A 103 -4.69 -10.99 9.68
CA GLU A 103 -5.06 -12.40 9.52
C GLU A 103 -5.55 -12.64 8.08
N GLU A 104 -5.18 -13.79 7.53
CA GLU A 104 -5.51 -14.22 6.18
C GLU A 104 -6.34 -15.52 6.24
N ASP A 105 -7.30 -15.68 5.34
CA ASP A 105 -8.08 -16.92 5.20
C ASP A 105 -7.26 -18.03 4.52
N GLU A 106 -7.86 -19.20 4.34
CA GLU A 106 -7.20 -20.36 3.71
C GLU A 106 -6.72 -20.10 2.26
N SER A 107 -7.32 -19.11 1.58
CA SER A 107 -6.91 -18.68 0.24
C SER A 107 -5.85 -17.57 0.26
N GLY A 108 -5.43 -17.13 1.45
CA GLY A 108 -4.46 -16.05 1.64
C GLY A 108 -5.05 -14.65 1.43
N HIS A 109 -6.37 -14.48 1.57
CA HIS A 109 -7.01 -13.16 1.51
C HIS A 109 -7.24 -12.61 2.92
N PRO A 110 -7.14 -11.28 3.15
CA PRO A 110 -7.36 -10.70 4.46
C PRO A 110 -8.74 -11.04 5.00
N VAL A 111 -8.81 -11.42 6.28
CA VAL A 111 -10.08 -11.66 6.98
C VAL A 111 -10.73 -10.32 7.31
N GLN A 112 -11.97 -10.14 6.84
CA GLN A 112 -12.78 -8.94 7.12
C GLN A 112 -13.52 -9.10 8.47
N ASP A 113 -12.79 -8.92 9.57
CA ASP A 113 -13.32 -8.95 10.91
C ASP A 113 -13.05 -7.64 11.68
N GLN A 114 -13.57 -7.56 12.91
CA GLN A 114 -13.42 -6.37 13.75
C GLN A 114 -11.95 -6.11 14.13
N ALA A 115 -11.13 -7.15 14.30
CA ALA A 115 -9.73 -7.02 14.69
C ALA A 115 -8.90 -6.39 13.56
N SER A 116 -9.13 -6.84 12.32
CA SER A 116 -8.57 -6.29 11.09
C SER A 116 -8.97 -4.82 10.89
N ILE A 117 -10.26 -4.52 11.04
CA ILE A 117 -10.79 -3.13 10.96
C ILE A 117 -10.13 -2.25 12.02
N ASP A 118 -10.02 -2.70 13.27
CA ASP A 118 -9.43 -1.90 14.34
C ASP A 118 -7.91 -1.72 14.17
N ARG A 119 -7.22 -2.67 13.55
CA ARG A 119 -5.80 -2.53 13.19
C ARG A 119 -5.59 -1.51 12.09
N LEU A 120 -6.41 -1.53 11.04
CA LEU A 120 -6.42 -0.53 9.97
C LEU A 120 -6.78 0.86 10.51
N ARG A 121 -7.86 0.96 11.30
CA ARG A 121 -8.31 2.20 11.95
C ARG A 121 -7.22 2.80 12.83
N ARG A 122 -6.58 2.01 13.70
CA ARG A 122 -5.45 2.49 14.51
C ARG A 122 -4.33 3.02 13.64
N HIS A 123 -3.98 2.30 12.57
CA HIS A 123 -2.95 2.76 11.65
C HIS A 123 -3.30 4.12 11.05
N LEU A 124 -4.51 4.29 10.51
CA LEU A 124 -5.03 5.54 9.96
C LEU A 124 -5.01 6.68 10.98
N LEU A 125 -5.54 6.45 12.19
CA LEU A 125 -5.66 7.49 13.22
C LEU A 125 -4.31 7.97 13.76
N THR A 126 -3.28 7.11 13.79
CA THR A 126 -1.92 7.52 14.17
C THR A 126 -1.29 8.43 13.11
N ARG A 127 -1.57 8.22 11.82
CA ARG A 127 -0.93 8.96 10.72
C ARG A 127 -1.74 10.20 10.33
N ARG A 128 -3.06 10.20 10.56
CA ARG A 128 -4.00 11.25 10.16
C ARG A 128 -3.77 11.71 8.72
N PRO A 129 -3.86 10.79 7.73
CA PRO A 129 -3.67 11.16 6.34
C PRO A 129 -4.79 12.07 5.85
N SER A 130 -4.46 12.99 4.95
CA SER A 130 -5.43 13.81 4.21
C SER A 130 -5.87 13.12 2.92
N VAL A 131 -5.02 12.23 2.39
CA VAL A 131 -5.26 11.45 1.17
C VAL A 131 -4.86 10.01 1.44
N VAL A 132 -5.72 9.07 1.03
CA VAL A 132 -5.42 7.64 1.05
C VAL A 132 -5.44 7.11 -0.39
N LEU A 133 -4.36 6.47 -0.79
CA LEU A 133 -4.24 5.74 -2.05
C LEU A 133 -4.45 4.26 -1.75
N LEU A 134 -5.41 3.64 -2.42
CA LEU A 134 -5.81 2.24 -2.23
C LEU A 134 -6.42 1.69 -3.53
N PRO A 135 -6.46 0.36 -3.71
CA PRO A 135 -7.09 -0.25 -4.88
C PRO A 135 -8.56 0.13 -5.05
N HIS A 136 -9.05 0.01 -6.28
CA HIS A 136 -10.44 0.27 -6.60
C HIS A 136 -11.35 -0.83 -6.01
N GLY A 137 -12.52 -0.45 -5.48
CA GLY A 137 -13.43 -1.41 -4.82
C GLY A 137 -14.06 -2.47 -5.74
N HIS A 138 -14.01 -2.27 -7.06
CA HIS A 138 -14.46 -3.24 -8.07
C HIS A 138 -13.30 -4.00 -8.75
N ASP A 139 -12.11 -4.02 -8.15
CA ASP A 139 -11.00 -4.86 -8.58
C ASP A 139 -11.41 -6.34 -8.59
N THR A 140 -10.82 -7.18 -9.46
CA THR A 140 -11.13 -8.62 -9.52
C THR A 140 -10.44 -9.42 -8.41
N ASN A 141 -9.39 -8.88 -7.80
CA ASN A 141 -8.67 -9.48 -6.67
C ASN A 141 -9.49 -9.32 -5.37
N LEU A 142 -9.85 -10.44 -4.75
CA LEU A 142 -10.65 -10.43 -3.52
C LEU A 142 -9.95 -9.75 -2.33
N GLY A 143 -8.62 -9.83 -2.26
CA GLY A 143 -7.83 -9.10 -1.26
C GLY A 143 -7.95 -7.59 -1.43
N HIS A 144 -7.97 -7.09 -2.66
CA HIS A 144 -8.16 -5.68 -2.97
C HIS A 144 -9.56 -5.23 -2.55
N GLN A 145 -10.59 -5.99 -2.92
CA GLN A 145 -11.97 -5.71 -2.55
C GLN A 145 -12.17 -5.64 -1.02
N ARG A 146 -11.60 -6.60 -0.27
CA ARG A 146 -11.75 -6.65 1.19
C ARG A 146 -11.00 -5.53 1.90
N VAL A 147 -9.81 -5.15 1.44
CA VAL A 147 -9.09 -3.98 1.98
C VAL A 147 -9.86 -2.70 1.71
N TYR A 148 -10.40 -2.53 0.50
CA TYR A 148 -11.27 -1.41 0.19
C TYR A 148 -12.51 -1.38 1.11
N ALA A 149 -13.18 -2.53 1.29
CA ALA A 149 -14.36 -2.64 2.15
C ALA A 149 -14.07 -2.33 3.62
N MET A 150 -12.91 -2.75 4.15
CA MET A 150 -12.49 -2.42 5.52
C MET A 150 -12.11 -0.95 5.72
N PHE A 151 -11.69 -0.26 4.67
CA PHE A 151 -11.36 1.16 4.71
C PHE A 151 -12.62 2.06 4.70
N ARG A 152 -13.67 1.63 3.99
CA ARG A 152 -14.94 2.36 3.81
C ARG A 152 -15.74 2.52 5.10
#